data_AF-A0A258XCX0-F1
#
_entry.id   AF-A0A258XCX0-F1
#
_cell.length_a   1.000
_cell.length_b   1.000
_cell.length_c   1.000
_cell.angle_alpha   90.00
_cell.angle_beta   90.00
_cell.angle_gamma   90.00
#
_symmetry.space_group_name_H-M   'P 1'
#
loop_
_entity.id
_entity.type
_entity.pdbx_description
1 polymer ?
#
loop_
_entity_poly.entity_id
_entity_poly.type
_entity_poly.pdbx_seq_one_letter_code
_entity_poly.pdbx_strand_id
1 'polypeptide(L)'
;MISKAVGEAQSLPTLVALPTENTNIVLTPQPAPVHQTPSKESASPTLLSSHEIRALQDHLPDPVLQRTRAVQSTENSISSLAENVRGDQEKINTLREKIEKNKAIIAGEIPLPSGATLRGLQSRIEVDAKKMEEQENHIQNKTKEIQTLKEKTEKLQGEIHAILCLNEKPMNRLFNWS
;
A
#
# COMPACT_ATOMS: atom_id res chain seq x y z
N MET A 1 -11.71 -22.50 -46.21
CA MET A 1 -10.51 -22.68 -45.36
C MET A 1 -10.50 -21.57 -44.34
N ILE A 2 -10.79 -21.88 -43.06
CA ILE A 2 -10.79 -20.91 -41.97
C ILE A 2 -9.70 -21.37 -41.01
N SER A 3 -8.60 -20.62 -40.96
CA SER A 3 -7.51 -20.86 -40.01
C SER A 3 -7.93 -20.37 -38.63
N LYS A 4 -7.86 -21.28 -37.65
CA LYS A 4 -7.91 -21.00 -36.22
C LYS A 4 -6.68 -20.20 -35.80
N ALA A 5 -6.88 -19.19 -34.95
CA ALA A 5 -5.84 -18.66 -34.08
C ALA A 5 -6.30 -18.86 -32.63
N VAL A 6 -5.65 -19.81 -31.96
CA VAL A 6 -5.59 -19.98 -30.51
C VAL A 6 -4.30 -19.28 -30.07
N GLY A 7 -4.35 -18.49 -29.00
CA GLY A 7 -3.14 -17.86 -28.45
C GLY A 7 -3.40 -17.03 -27.20
N GLU A 8 -3.18 -17.67 -26.05
CA GLU A 8 -2.60 -17.10 -24.81
C GLU A 8 -3.39 -16.04 -24.02
N ALA A 9 -4.16 -16.54 -23.04
CA ALA A 9 -4.52 -15.76 -21.86
C ALA A 9 -3.25 -15.57 -20.99
N GLN A 10 -2.73 -14.35 -20.94
CA GLN A 10 -1.70 -13.99 -19.98
C GLN A 10 -2.32 -13.89 -18.57
N SER A 11 -1.82 -14.76 -17.68
CA SER A 11 -2.16 -14.82 -16.26
C SER A 11 -1.85 -13.48 -15.57
N LEU A 12 -2.85 -12.89 -14.92
CA LEU A 12 -2.67 -11.75 -14.02
C LEU A 12 -1.96 -12.19 -12.72
N PRO A 13 -1.13 -11.33 -12.09
CA PRO A 13 -0.46 -11.67 -10.85
C PRO A 13 -1.42 -11.69 -9.67
N THR A 14 -1.39 -12.78 -8.91
CA THR A 14 -2.08 -12.99 -7.63
C THR A 14 -1.70 -11.91 -6.62
N LEU A 15 -2.70 -11.18 -6.12
CA LEU A 15 -2.58 -10.21 -5.05
C LEU A 15 -2.10 -10.88 -3.75
N VAL A 16 -0.95 -10.43 -3.25
CA VAL A 16 -0.41 -10.78 -1.93
C VAL A 16 -1.35 -10.23 -0.87
N ALA A 17 -1.94 -11.13 -0.08
CA ALA A 17 -2.73 -10.78 1.09
C ALA A 17 -1.83 -10.29 2.24
N LEU A 18 -2.20 -9.16 2.85
CA LEU A 18 -1.58 -8.64 4.08
C LEU A 18 -2.15 -9.39 5.30
N PRO A 19 -1.32 -9.85 6.25
CA PRO A 19 -1.81 -10.46 7.47
C PRO A 19 -2.39 -9.40 8.42
N THR A 20 -3.62 -9.64 8.87
CA THR A 20 -4.24 -8.98 10.02
C THR A 20 -3.98 -9.87 11.23
N GLU A 21 -3.22 -9.40 12.23
CA GLU A 21 -3.10 -10.09 13.51
C GLU A 21 -3.72 -9.27 14.64
N ASN A 22 -4.53 -9.99 15.41
CA ASN A 22 -5.47 -9.54 16.41
C ASN A 22 -5.00 -10.09 17.78
N THR A 23 -4.97 -9.22 18.80
CA THR A 23 -5.32 -9.46 20.22
C THR A 23 -4.76 -10.66 21.01
N ASN A 24 -3.99 -10.32 22.05
CA ASN A 24 -3.89 -10.88 23.42
C ASN A 24 -4.43 -12.31 23.71
N ILE A 25 -3.54 -13.21 24.16
CA ILE A 25 -3.83 -14.24 25.18
C ILE A 25 -2.62 -14.36 26.16
N VAL A 26 -2.95 -14.62 27.42
CA VAL A 26 -2.19 -14.46 28.67
C VAL A 26 -1.86 -15.83 29.33
N LEU A 27 -0.82 -15.84 30.20
CA LEU A 27 -0.42 -16.78 31.29
C LEU A 27 0.68 -17.85 31.06
N THR A 28 1.70 -17.76 31.94
CA THR A 28 2.86 -18.65 32.20
C THR A 28 2.54 -19.73 33.28
N PRO A 29 3.40 -20.75 33.56
CA PRO A 29 4.61 -20.62 34.41
C PRO A 29 5.85 -21.50 34.03
N GLN A 30 7.02 -21.05 34.52
CA GLN A 30 8.43 -21.55 34.47
C GLN A 30 8.69 -22.87 35.29
N PRO A 31 9.92 -23.49 35.46
CA PRO A 31 11.31 -22.94 35.29
C PRO A 31 12.49 -23.85 34.78
N ALA A 32 13.64 -23.17 34.52
CA ALA A 32 15.06 -23.52 34.79
C ALA A 32 15.96 -24.24 33.71
N PRO A 33 17.33 -24.18 33.79
CA PRO A 33 18.17 -23.22 33.05
C PRO A 33 19.46 -23.83 32.42
N VAL A 34 19.91 -23.45 31.21
CA VAL A 34 21.30 -23.76 30.79
C VAL A 34 21.89 -22.73 29.80
N HIS A 35 22.89 -21.99 30.30
CA HIS A 35 24.09 -21.42 29.68
C HIS A 35 24.12 -20.85 28.24
N GLN A 36 24.32 -19.52 28.20
CA GLN A 36 25.19 -18.69 27.34
C GLN A 36 25.92 -19.31 26.13
N THR A 37 25.68 -18.70 24.95
CA THR A 37 26.73 -18.20 24.04
C THR A 37 26.24 -16.92 23.34
N PRO A 38 27.08 -15.89 23.12
CA PRO A 38 26.66 -14.63 22.51
C PRO A 38 26.56 -14.78 20.98
N SER A 39 25.34 -14.95 20.47
CA SER A 39 25.09 -14.78 19.04
C SER A 39 25.13 -13.30 18.71
N LYS A 40 26.08 -12.92 17.83
CA LYS A 40 26.09 -11.66 17.10
C LYS A 40 24.73 -11.47 16.42
N GLU A 41 23.84 -10.73 17.05
CA GLU A 41 22.62 -10.30 16.42
C GLU A 41 22.97 -9.15 15.48
N SER A 42 22.94 -9.47 14.18
CA SER A 42 22.92 -8.51 13.10
C SER A 42 21.78 -7.52 13.39
N ALA A 43 22.13 -6.34 13.89
CA ALA A 43 21.20 -5.25 14.09
C ALA A 43 20.66 -4.80 12.73
N SER A 44 19.57 -5.41 12.29
CA SER A 44 18.66 -4.76 11.35
C SER A 44 18.20 -3.47 12.03
N PRO A 45 18.40 -2.28 11.43
CA PRO A 45 17.95 -1.05 12.05
C PRO A 45 16.43 -1.12 12.13
N THR A 46 15.89 -1.24 13.35
CA THR A 46 14.47 -1.06 13.60
C THR A 46 14.12 0.36 13.19
N LEU A 47 13.45 0.50 12.04
CA LEU A 47 12.93 1.79 11.59
C LEU A 47 11.91 2.27 12.62
N LEU A 48 12.17 3.43 13.22
CA LEU A 48 11.25 4.08 14.15
C LEU A 48 9.91 4.32 13.46
N SER A 49 8.83 3.87 14.09
CA SER A 49 7.48 4.14 13.62
C SER A 49 7.14 5.64 13.76
N SER A 50 6.25 6.16 12.91
CA SER A 50 5.82 7.58 12.96
C SER A 50 5.22 8.00 14.31
N HIS A 51 4.78 7.03 15.14
CA HIS A 51 4.35 7.27 16.51
C HIS A 51 5.50 7.50 17.49
N GLU A 52 6.59 6.75 17.38
CA GLU A 52 7.77 6.89 18.25
C GLU A 52 8.49 8.22 18.01
N ILE A 53 8.50 8.71 16.76
CA ILE A 53 9.12 10.00 16.43
C ILE A 53 8.32 11.18 17.05
N ARG A 54 7.00 11.06 17.19
CA ARG A 54 6.14 12.11 17.75
C ARG A 54 6.40 12.34 19.25
N ALA A 55 6.79 11.31 19.99
CA ALA A 55 7.09 11.39 21.41
C ALA A 55 8.48 12.02 21.72
N LEU A 56 9.37 12.09 20.73
CA LEU A 56 10.75 12.58 20.89
C LEU A 56 10.94 14.03 20.41
N GLN A 57 9.85 14.73 20.07
CA GLN A 57 9.88 16.01 19.35
C GLN A 57 10.60 17.15 20.10
N ASP A 58 10.69 17.08 21.43
CA ASP A 58 11.27 18.15 22.26
C ASP A 58 12.80 18.08 22.41
N HIS A 59 13.45 17.00 21.94
CA HIS A 59 14.89 16.77 22.11
C HIS A 59 15.63 16.43 20.81
N LEU A 60 14.94 16.50 19.67
CA LEU A 60 15.54 16.18 18.37
C LEU A 60 16.24 17.40 17.76
N PRO A 61 17.40 17.22 17.10
CA PRO A 61 18.02 18.28 16.33
C PRO A 61 17.07 18.83 15.26
N ASP A 62 17.06 20.14 15.05
CA ASP A 62 16.29 20.82 13.98
C ASP A 62 16.31 20.10 12.61
N PRO A 63 17.46 19.61 12.10
CA PRO A 63 17.49 18.87 10.83
C PRO A 63 16.76 17.53 10.87
N VAL A 64 16.58 16.90 12.03
CA VAL A 64 15.74 15.70 12.20
C VAL A 64 14.28 16.11 12.24
N LEU A 65 13.93 17.15 13.00
CA LEU A 65 12.56 17.66 13.09
C LEU A 65 11.98 18.06 11.72
N GLN A 66 12.77 18.73 10.88
CA GLN A 66 12.34 19.09 9.52
C GLN A 66 12.05 17.86 8.66
N ARG A 67 12.92 16.84 8.71
CA ARG A 67 12.74 15.60 7.95
C ARG A 67 11.57 14.78 8.46
N THR A 68 11.38 14.71 9.78
CA THR A 68 10.21 14.09 10.39
C THR A 68 8.91 14.72 9.89
N ARG A 69 8.83 16.06 9.84
CA ARG A 69 7.64 16.74 9.29
C ARG A 69 7.45 16.42 7.80
N ALA A 70 8.54 16.32 7.03
CA ALA A 70 8.47 15.94 5.63
C ALA A 70 7.95 14.50 5.44
N VAL A 71 8.42 13.54 6.25
CA VAL A 71 7.91 12.15 6.29
C VAL A 71 6.41 12.13 6.60
N GLN A 72 5.98 12.82 7.66
CA GLN A 72 4.56 12.86 8.02
C GLN A 72 3.70 13.46 6.89
N SER A 73 4.22 14.49 6.21
CA SER A 73 3.54 15.09 5.06
C SER A 73 3.40 14.10 3.89
N THR A 74 4.47 13.38 3.53
CA THR A 74 4.40 12.39 2.45
C THR A 74 3.50 11.20 2.80
N GLU A 75 3.51 10.74 4.05
CA GLU A 75 2.61 9.70 4.56
C GLU A 75 1.13 10.12 4.50
N ASN A 76 0.83 11.38 4.82
CA ASN A 76 -0.52 11.92 4.69
C ASN A 76 -0.96 11.98 3.22
N SER A 77 -0.07 12.38 2.30
CA SER A 77 -0.34 12.36 0.87
C SER A 77 -0.57 10.94 0.34
N ILE A 78 0.24 9.96 0.76
CA ILE A 78 0.05 8.54 0.43
C ILE A 78 -1.32 8.06 0.89
N SER A 79 -1.69 8.38 2.13
CA SER A 79 -2.98 7.99 2.70
C SER A 79 -4.14 8.56 1.88
N SER A 80 -4.11 9.86 1.59
CA SER A 80 -5.12 10.51 0.76
C SER A 80 -5.24 9.91 -0.64
N LEU A 81 -4.11 9.64 -1.32
CA LEU A 81 -4.12 8.99 -2.63
C LEU A 81 -4.65 7.56 -2.56
N ALA A 82 -4.32 6.80 -1.51
CA ALA A 82 -4.80 5.44 -1.32
C ALA A 82 -6.33 5.41 -1.12
N GLU A 83 -6.90 6.37 -0.38
CA GLU A 83 -8.36 6.50 -0.26
C GLU A 83 -9.02 6.79 -1.61
N ASN A 84 -8.41 7.65 -2.42
CA ASN A 84 -8.90 7.97 -3.75
C ASN A 84 -8.83 6.76 -4.70
N VAL A 85 -7.77 5.95 -4.62
CA VAL A 85 -7.66 4.69 -5.37
C VAL A 85 -8.77 3.72 -4.96
N ARG A 86 -9.01 3.58 -3.65
CA ARG A 86 -10.10 2.74 -3.12
C ARG A 86 -11.47 3.19 -3.64
N GLY A 87 -11.75 4.49 -3.61
CA GLY A 87 -13.00 5.05 -4.13
C GLY A 87 -13.18 4.85 -5.64
N ASP A 88 -12.11 4.96 -6.43
CA ASP A 88 -12.19 4.66 -7.87
C ASP A 88 -12.36 3.16 -8.14
N GLN A 89 -11.77 2.29 -7.30
CA GLN A 89 -11.97 0.84 -7.38
C GLN A 89 -13.44 0.44 -7.12
N GLU A 90 -14.11 1.09 -6.18
CA GLU A 90 -15.54 0.88 -5.92
C GLU A 90 -16.41 1.28 -7.12
N LYS A 91 -16.06 2.37 -7.82
CA LYS A 91 -16.74 2.76 -9.06
C LYS A 91 -16.55 1.72 -10.16
N ILE A 92 -15.34 1.18 -10.31
CA ILE A 92 -15.06 0.07 -11.24
C ILE A 92 -15.94 -1.13 -10.93
N ASN A 93 -16.03 -1.53 -9.65
CA ASN A 93 -16.87 -2.66 -9.25
C ASN A 93 -18.34 -2.43 -9.62
N THR A 94 -18.85 -1.22 -9.37
CA THR A 94 -20.21 -0.83 -9.74
C THR A 94 -20.44 -0.89 -11.26
N LEU A 95 -19.48 -0.44 -12.06
CA LEU A 95 -19.57 -0.52 -13.53
C LEU A 95 -19.52 -1.97 -14.01
N ARG A 96 -18.65 -2.79 -13.42
CA ARG A 96 -18.52 -4.21 -13.73
C ARG A 96 -19.83 -4.95 -13.47
N GLU A 97 -20.48 -4.71 -12.32
CA GLU A 97 -21.79 -5.30 -12.01
C GLU A 97 -22.86 -4.91 -13.04
N LYS A 98 -22.88 -3.63 -13.48
CA LYS A 98 -23.81 -3.17 -14.52
C LYS A 98 -23.55 -3.86 -15.86
N ILE A 99 -22.29 -3.99 -16.25
CA ILE A 99 -21.89 -4.68 -17.48
C ILE A 99 -22.32 -6.14 -17.44
N GLU A 100 -22.01 -6.86 -16.36
CA GLU A 100 -22.37 -8.27 -16.21
C GLU A 100 -23.89 -8.47 -16.21
N LYS A 101 -24.64 -7.59 -15.53
CA LYS A 101 -26.11 -7.61 -15.59
C LYS A 101 -26.64 -7.41 -17.01
N ASN A 102 -26.10 -6.46 -17.76
CA ASN A 102 -26.51 -6.22 -19.15
C ASN A 102 -26.11 -7.37 -20.07
N LYS A 103 -24.95 -8.01 -19.85
CA LYS A 103 -24.53 -9.21 -20.58
C LYS A 103 -25.45 -10.39 -20.33
N ALA A 104 -25.84 -10.64 -19.07
CA ALA A 104 -26.78 -11.69 -18.71
C ALA A 104 -28.15 -11.49 -19.38
N ILE A 105 -28.62 -10.24 -19.50
CA ILE A 105 -29.84 -9.93 -20.26
C ILE A 105 -29.67 -10.26 -21.75
N ILE A 106 -28.53 -9.89 -22.36
CA ILE A 106 -28.26 -10.19 -23.77
C ILE A 106 -28.14 -11.70 -24.02
N ALA A 107 -27.56 -12.44 -23.07
CA ALA A 107 -27.44 -13.89 -23.10
C ALA A 107 -28.80 -14.61 -22.90
N GLY A 108 -29.85 -13.88 -22.54
CA GLY A 108 -31.18 -14.44 -22.27
C GLY A 108 -31.31 -15.10 -20.89
N GLU A 109 -30.30 -14.96 -20.02
CA GLU A 109 -30.33 -15.47 -18.64
C GLU A 109 -31.26 -14.64 -17.76
N ILE A 110 -31.46 -13.36 -18.10
CA ILE A 110 -32.35 -12.43 -17.42
C ILE A 110 -33.35 -11.88 -18.44
N PRO A 111 -34.65 -11.77 -18.09
CA PRO A 111 -35.65 -11.16 -18.97
C PRO A 111 -35.25 -9.74 -19.42
N LEU A 112 -35.51 -9.43 -20.70
CA LEU A 112 -35.28 -8.11 -21.24
C LEU A 112 -36.19 -7.10 -20.53
N PRO A 113 -35.64 -6.05 -19.89
CA PRO A 113 -36.46 -5.04 -19.22
C PRO A 113 -37.32 -4.29 -20.24
N SER A 114 -38.55 -3.94 -19.84
CA SER A 114 -39.50 -3.23 -20.69
C SER A 114 -38.90 -1.93 -21.23
N GLY A 115 -39.00 -1.73 -22.55
CA GLY A 115 -38.44 -0.57 -23.25
C GLY A 115 -36.93 -0.63 -23.54
N ALA A 116 -36.22 -1.68 -23.11
CA ALA A 116 -34.83 -1.90 -23.52
C ALA A 116 -34.77 -2.63 -24.86
N THR A 117 -33.73 -2.32 -25.66
CA THR A 117 -33.41 -3.06 -26.88
C THR A 117 -32.05 -3.73 -26.71
N LEU A 118 -31.84 -4.90 -27.34
CA LEU A 118 -30.55 -5.58 -27.30
C LEU A 118 -29.40 -4.69 -27.78
N ARG A 119 -29.63 -3.93 -28.86
CA ARG A 119 -28.68 -2.93 -29.36
C ARG A 119 -28.39 -1.85 -28.31
N GLY A 120 -29.42 -1.33 -27.65
CA GLY A 120 -29.26 -0.33 -26.58
C GLY A 120 -28.46 -0.87 -25.40
N LEU A 121 -28.63 -2.13 -25.02
CA LEU A 121 -27.84 -2.78 -23.97
C LEU A 121 -26.38 -2.97 -24.39
N GLN A 122 -26.12 -3.36 -25.64
CA GLN A 122 -24.76 -3.46 -26.18
C GLN A 122 -24.04 -2.10 -26.14
N SER A 123 -24.71 -1.02 -26.56
CA SER A 123 -24.12 0.33 -26.49
C SER A 123 -23.84 0.76 -25.04
N ARG A 124 -24.71 0.42 -24.08
CA ARG A 124 -24.48 0.70 -22.65
C ARG A 124 -23.28 -0.06 -22.11
N ILE A 125 -23.13 -1.34 -22.47
CA ILE A 125 -21.96 -2.14 -22.10
C ILE A 125 -20.68 -1.50 -22.64
N GLU A 126 -20.67 -1.05 -23.89
CA GLU A 126 -19.50 -0.40 -24.48
C GLU A 126 -19.13 0.91 -23.75
N VAL A 127 -20.13 1.75 -23.45
CA VAL A 127 -19.92 3.01 -22.72
C VAL A 127 -19.41 2.74 -21.30
N ASP A 128 -20.04 1.82 -20.57
CA ASP A 128 -19.63 1.46 -19.21
C ASP A 128 -18.23 0.82 -19.21
N ALA A 129 -17.88 0.04 -20.23
CA ALA A 129 -16.56 -0.57 -20.39
C ALA A 129 -15.46 0.48 -20.63
N LYS A 130 -15.71 1.47 -21.50
CA LYS A 130 -14.78 2.59 -21.72
C LYS A 130 -14.58 3.40 -20.43
N LYS A 131 -15.66 3.69 -19.71
CA LYS A 131 -15.57 4.38 -18.42
C LYS A 131 -14.77 3.59 -17.39
N MET A 132 -14.93 2.26 -17.38
CA MET A 132 -14.15 1.38 -16.50
C MET A 132 -12.66 1.42 -16.84
N GLU A 133 -12.31 1.38 -18.13
CA GLU A 133 -10.92 1.52 -18.62
C GLU A 133 -10.30 2.87 -18.22
N GLU A 134 -11.05 3.97 -18.33
CA GLU A 134 -10.62 5.29 -17.87
C GLU A 134 -10.33 5.32 -16.36
N GLN A 135 -11.19 4.69 -15.54
CA GLN A 135 -10.97 4.59 -14.09
C GLN A 135 -9.74 3.73 -13.76
N GLU A 136 -9.52 2.62 -14.48
CA GLU A 136 -8.37 1.75 -14.30
C GLU A 136 -7.06 2.50 -14.59
N ASN A 137 -7.01 3.25 -15.70
CA ASN A 137 -5.87 4.11 -16.02
C ASN A 137 -5.60 5.16 -14.93
N HIS A 138 -6.65 5.73 -14.35
CA HIS A 138 -6.53 6.68 -13.26
C HIS A 138 -5.97 6.05 -11.98
N ILE A 139 -6.43 4.83 -11.62
CA ILE A 139 -5.90 4.05 -10.50
C ILE A 139 -4.43 3.73 -10.72
N GLN A 140 -4.05 3.28 -11.91
CA GLN A 140 -2.66 2.97 -12.23
C GLN A 140 -1.75 4.20 -12.09
N ASN A 141 -2.19 5.37 -12.57
CA ASN A 141 -1.42 6.61 -12.44
C ASN A 141 -1.23 7.00 -10.96
N LYS A 142 -2.31 6.98 -10.16
CA LYS A 142 -2.21 7.27 -8.72
C LYS A 142 -1.36 6.25 -7.97
N THR A 143 -1.41 4.98 -8.37
CA THR A 143 -0.60 3.92 -7.76
C THR A 143 0.90 4.15 -8.01
N LYS A 144 1.27 4.62 -9.21
CA LYS A 144 2.66 5.05 -9.50
C LYS A 144 3.08 6.25 -8.67
N GLU A 145 2.17 7.21 -8.45
CA GLU A 145 2.42 8.36 -7.58
C GLU A 145 2.64 7.94 -6.13
N ILE A 146 1.79 7.05 -5.59
CA ILE A 146 1.95 6.45 -4.26
C ILE A 146 3.32 5.78 -4.14
N GLN A 147 3.73 5.00 -5.15
CA GLN A 147 5.02 4.32 -5.15
C GLN A 147 6.19 5.32 -5.09
N THR A 148 6.11 6.40 -5.87
CA THR A 148 7.12 7.47 -5.86
C THR A 148 7.21 8.15 -4.48
N LEU A 149 6.06 8.38 -3.84
CA LEU A 149 6.02 8.96 -2.49
C LEU A 149 6.55 8.01 -1.42
N LYS A 150 6.35 6.69 -1.57
CA LYS A 150 6.92 5.68 -0.67
C LYS A 150 8.45 5.69 -0.73
N GLU A 151 9.02 5.66 -1.93
CA GLU A 151 10.48 5.74 -2.12
C GLU A 151 11.06 7.03 -1.52
N LYS A 152 10.37 8.16 -1.69
CA LYS A 152 10.76 9.43 -1.05
C LYS A 152 10.72 9.35 0.48
N THR A 153 9.71 8.67 1.03
CA THR A 153 9.54 8.50 2.48
C THR A 153 10.65 7.62 3.06
N GLU A 154 10.96 6.51 2.40
CA GLU A 154 12.08 5.62 2.79
C GLU A 154 13.42 6.36 2.76
N LYS A 155 13.67 7.18 1.72
CA LYS A 155 14.87 8.02 1.65
C LYS A 155 14.96 8.99 2.83
N LEU A 156 13.87 9.69 3.16
CA LEU A 156 13.83 10.62 4.28
C LEU A 156 14.05 9.92 5.62
N GLN A 157 13.47 8.73 5.82
CA GLN A 157 13.70 7.90 7.00
C GLN A 157 15.17 7.48 7.11
N GLY A 158 15.81 7.09 6.00
CA GLY A 158 17.24 6.80 5.95
C GLY A 158 18.11 8.00 6.32
N GLU A 159 17.77 9.21 5.86
CA GLU A 159 18.45 10.45 6.25
C GLU A 159 18.29 10.76 7.75
N ILE A 160 17.09 10.58 8.31
CA ILE A 160 16.84 10.73 9.75
C ILE A 160 17.75 9.78 10.53
N HIS A 161 17.78 8.50 10.15
CA HIS A 161 18.61 7.48 10.80
C HIS A 161 20.10 7.85 10.75
N ALA A 162 20.59 8.29 9.58
CA ALA A 162 21.98 8.71 9.42
C ALA A 162 22.36 9.90 10.34
N ILE A 163 21.47 10.89 10.49
CA ILE A 163 21.72 12.04 11.38
C ILE A 163 21.76 11.61 12.85
N LEU A 164 20.85 10.73 13.27
CA LEU A 164 20.84 10.21 14.63
C LEU A 164 22.14 9.44 14.94
N CYS A 165 22.58 8.55 14.05
CA CYS A 165 23.84 7.81 14.22
C CYS A 165 25.10 8.69 14.22
N LEU A 166 25.09 9.82 13.49
CA LEU A 166 26.21 10.77 13.51
C LEU A 166 26.29 11.55 14.83
N ASN A 167 25.16 11.80 15.49
CA ASN A 167 25.09 12.50 16.77
C ASN A 167 25.40 11.60 17.98
N GLU A 168 25.45 10.28 17.84
CA GLU A 168 25.93 9.37 18.89
C GLU A 168 27.48 9.34 19.00
N LYS A 169 28.20 9.79 17.96
CA LYS A 169 29.68 9.74 17.93
C LYS A 169 30.46 10.75 18.80
N PRO A 170 29.93 11.90 19.28
CA PRO A 170 30.72 12.78 20.16
C PRO A 170 30.67 12.34 21.64
N MET A 171 29.63 11.62 22.09
CA MET A 171 29.46 11.30 23.52
C MET A 171 30.41 10.22 24.05
N ASN A 172 31.08 9.45 23.19
CA ASN A 172 32.12 8.50 23.59
C ASN A 172 33.53 9.08 23.63
N ARG A 173 33.72 10.38 23.35
CA ARG A 173 35.04 11.06 23.49
C ARG A 173 35.16 11.98 24.70
N LEU A 174 34.07 12.25 25.42
CA LEU A 174 34.11 13.12 26.61
C LEU A 174 34.27 12.36 27.94
N PHE A 175 34.24 11.02 27.94
CA PHE A 175 34.41 10.18 29.14
C PHE A 175 35.76 9.44 29.21
N ASN A 176 36.78 9.87 28.46
CA ASN A 176 38.13 9.28 28.51
C ASN A 176 39.22 10.36 28.56
N TRP A 177 39.15 11.27 29.52
CA TRP A 177 40.33 11.97 30.02
C TRP A 177 40.39 11.74 31.53
N SER A 178 41.30 10.82 31.89
CA SER A 178 41.77 10.53 33.24
C SER A 178 42.53 11.71 33.84
#